data_AF-A0A7C1C7Y6-F1
#
_entry.id   AF-A0A7C1C7Y6-F1
#
_cell.length_a   1.000
_cell.length_b   1.000
_cell.length_c   1.000
_cell.angle_alpha   90.00
_cell.angle_beta   90.00
_cell.angle_gamma   90.00
#
_symmetry.space_group_name_H-M   'P 1'
#
loop_
_entity.id
_entity.type
_entity.pdbx_description
1 polymer ?
#
loop_
_entity_poly.entity_id
_entity_poly.type
_entity_poly.pdbx_seq_one_letter_code
_entity_poly.pdbx_strand_id
1 'polypeptide(L)' 'MVRIPTHREPTHPGEMLREEFLNPIGITQRELAEKIHVSYQRINEIINKRR' A
#
# COMPACT_ATOMS: atom_id res chain seq x y z
N MET A 1 20.42 9.78 -13.15
CA MET A 1 20.34 10.46 -11.84
C MET A 1 18.87 10.55 -11.45
N VAL A 2 18.45 9.87 -10.39
CA VAL A 2 17.04 9.89 -9.95
C VAL A 2 16.76 11.25 -9.31
N ARG A 3 15.82 12.01 -9.89
CA ARG A 3 15.37 13.29 -9.33
C ARG A 3 14.37 13.00 -8.21
N ILE A 4 14.87 12.74 -7.00
CA ILE A 4 14.03 12.61 -5.80
C ILE A 4 13.68 14.03 -5.34
N PRO A 5 12.39 14.42 -5.31
CA PRO A 5 12.01 15.74 -4.82
C PRO A 5 12.39 15.88 -3.35
N THR A 6 13.14 16.93 -3.00
CA THR A 6 13.60 17.19 -1.63
C THR A 6 12.55 17.86 -0.74
N HIS A 7 11.51 18.44 -1.34
CA HIS A 7 10.45 19.21 -0.65
C HIS A 7 9.07 18.71 -1.07
N ARG A 8 8.74 17.45 -0.74
CA ARG A 8 7.39 16.92 -0.87
C ARG A 8 7.02 16.13 0.38
N GLU A 9 5.74 16.09 0.71
CA GLU A 9 5.27 15.16 1.71
C GLU A 9 5.51 13.71 1.21
N PRO A 10 6.09 12.83 2.05
CA PRO A 10 6.25 11.43 1.69
C PRO A 10 4.88 10.79 1.43
N THR A 11 4.74 10.10 0.31
CA THR A 11 3.55 9.32 0.02
C THR A 11 3.44 8.19 1.04
N HIS A 12 2.26 8.01 1.64
CA HIS A 12 2.09 6.96 2.63
C HIS A 12 2.20 5.58 1.97
N PRO A 13 2.88 4.58 2.58
CA PRO A 13 2.99 3.24 2.00
C PRO A 13 1.63 2.61 1.66
N GLY A 14 0.61 2.90 2.47
CA GLY A 14 -0.78 2.48 2.21
C GLY A 14 -1.41 3.09 0.96
N GLU A 15 -1.10 4.35 0.64
CA GLU A 15 -1.56 5.01 -0.58
C GLU A 15 -0.85 4.39 -1.79
N MET A 16 0.47 4.20 -1.70
CA MET A 16 1.25 3.50 -2.73
C MET A 16 0.72 2.09 -2.99
N LEU A 17 0.50 1.30 -1.93
CA LEU A 17 0.00 -0.06 -2.05
C LEU A 17 -1.37 -0.12 -2.74
N ARG A 18 -2.27 0.82 -2.43
CA ARG A 18 -3.61 0.85 -3.02
C ARG A 18 -3.57 1.30 -4.48
N GLU A 19 -2.96 2.45 -4.76
CA GLU A 19 -3.02 3.08 -6.08
C GLU A 19 -2.12 2.40 -7.10
N GLU A 20 -0.94 1.93 -6.70
CA GLU A 20 0.06 1.39 -7.64
C GLU A 20 0.03 -0.14 -7.74
N PHE A 21 -0.65 -0.85 -6.83
CA PHE A 21 -0.69 -2.31 -6.83
C PHE A 21 -2.11 -2.88 -6.80
N LEU A 22 -2.92 -2.56 -5.79
CA LEU A 22 -4.26 -3.15 -5.67
C LEU A 22 -5.19 -2.73 -6.81
N ASN A 23 -5.25 -1.43 -7.11
CA ASN A 23 -6.13 -0.89 -8.15
C ASN A 23 -5.72 -1.39 -9.56
N PRO A 24 -4.44 -1.35 -9.98
CA PRO A 24 -4.05 -1.81 -11.33
C PRO A 24 -4.16 -3.32 -11.52
N ILE A 25 -3.93 -4.10 -10.46
CA ILE A 25 -4.01 -5.58 -10.50
C ILE A 25 -5.47 -6.05 -10.32
N GLY A 26 -6.35 -5.20 -9.80
CA GLY A 26 -7.76 -5.50 -9.61
C GLY A 26 -8.03 -6.50 -8.48
N ILE A 27 -7.20 -6.50 -7.44
CA ILE A 27 -7.34 -7.39 -6.28
C ILE A 27 -7.70 -6.62 -5.02
N THR A 28 -8.46 -7.25 -4.15
CA THR A 28 -8.83 -6.72 -2.84
C THR A 28 -7.69 -6.85 -1.82
N GLN A 29 -7.77 -6.08 -0.74
CA GLN A 29 -6.84 -6.20 0.40
C GLN A 29 -6.84 -7.60 1.01
N ARG A 30 -7.99 -8.27 1.00
CA ARG A 30 -8.16 -9.63 1.53
C ARG A 30 -7.47 -10.66 0.64
N GLU A 31 -7.65 -10.56 -0.66
CA GLU A 31 -6.94 -11.43 -1.62
C GLU A 31 -5.41 -11.22 -1.54
N LEU A 32 -4.96 -9.97 -1.39
CA LEU A 32 -3.54 -9.70 -1.15
C LEU A 32 -3.06 -10.39 0.14
N ALA A 33 -3.79 -10.22 1.24
CA ALA A 33 -3.44 -10.81 2.54
C ALA A 33 -3.34 -12.34 2.47
N GLU A 34 -4.29 -12.99 1.79
CA GLU A 34 -4.30 -14.43 1.56
C GLU A 34 -3.10 -14.89 0.71
N LYS A 35 -2.80 -14.18 -0.39
CA LYS A 35 -1.70 -14.52 -1.31
C LYS A 35 -0.30 -14.38 -0.70
N ILE A 36 -0.11 -13.44 0.23
CA ILE A 36 1.19 -13.24 0.89
C ILE A 36 1.23 -13.81 2.32
N HIS A 37 0.21 -14.58 2.71
CA HIS A 37 0.10 -15.25 4.00
C HIS A 37 0.25 -14.32 5.22
N VAL A 38 -0.42 -13.18 5.19
CA VAL A 38 -0.51 -12.25 6.34
C VAL A 38 -1.96 -12.04 6.77
N SER A 39 -2.17 -11.52 7.98
CA SER A 39 -3.52 -11.17 8.42
C SER A 39 -4.08 -10.02 7.59
N TYR A 40 -5.38 -10.09 7.28
CA TYR A 40 -6.10 -8.97 6.65
C TYR A 40 -5.93 -7.67 7.44
N GLN A 41 -5.94 -7.76 8.78
CA GLN A 41 -5.76 -6.62 9.68
C GLN A 41 -4.44 -5.89 9.42
N ARG A 42 -3.33 -6.62 9.16
CA ARG A 42 -2.04 -6.01 8.86
C ARG A 42 -2.10 -5.14 7.59
N ILE A 43 -2.74 -5.64 6.53
CA ILE A 43 -2.90 -4.88 5.28
C ILE A 43 -3.81 -3.67 5.50
N ASN A 44 -4.91 -3.87 6.22
CA ASN A 44 -5.87 -2.82 6.54
C ASN A 44 -5.23 -1.67 7.38
N GLU A 45 -4.36 -2.00 8.33
CA GLU A 45 -3.60 -1.02 9.14
C GLU A 45 -2.64 -0.20 8.27
N ILE A 46 -1.91 -0.86 7.36
CA ILE A 46 -1.00 -0.19 6.42
C ILE A 46 -1.77 0.76 5.51
N ILE A 47 -2.93 0.37 4.99
CA ILE A 47 -3.71 1.20 4.08
C ILE A 47 -4.36 2.38 4.80
N ASN A 48 -4.89 2.16 6.00
CA ASN A 48 -5.62 3.20 6.74
C ASN A 48 -4.71 4.11 7.61
N LYS A 49 -3.39 4.07 7.42
CA LYS A 49 -2.43 4.86 8.20
C LYS A 49 -2.56 4.64 9.72
N ARG A 50 -3.00 3.46 10.14
CA ARG A 50 -3.16 3.12 11.56
C ARG A 50 -1.94 2.32 11.99
N ARG A 51 -0.94 3.03 12.50
CA ARG A 51 0.21 2.42 13.18
C ARG A 51 0.87 3.41 14.13
#